data_AF-A0A9J6GWH5-F1
#
_entry.id   AF-A0A9J6GWH5-F1
#
_cell.length_a   1.000
_cell.length_b   1.000
_cell.length_c   1.000
_cell.angle_alpha   90.00
_cell.angle_beta   90.00
_cell.angle_gamma   90.00
#
_symmetry.space_group_name_H-M   'P 1'
#
loop_
_entity.id
_entity.type
_entity.pdbx_description
1 polymer ?
#
loop_
_entity_poly.entity_id
_entity_poly.type
_entity_poly.pdbx_seq_one_letter_code
_entity_poly.pdbx_strand_id
1 'polypeptide(L)'
;MGVKTALQVFSPAITAALSFMKDQAGHTCDAKFAGVGPTVQFMSNMHKWFVLMDVSNWHIHQNNPDTKEFSYPDDLRLHWLELVFIEYTENLKETIKLRRQLSHKGDLPCSRVHHCL
;
A
#
# COMPACT_ATOMS: atom_id res chain seq x y z
N MET A 1 -20.55 17.05 7.78
CA MET A 1 -19.75 16.60 6.61
C MET A 1 -20.19 15.20 6.25
N GLY A 2 -20.66 14.97 5.02
CA GLY A 2 -21.25 13.70 4.61
C GLY A 2 -20.27 12.81 3.83
N VAL A 3 -20.44 11.50 3.92
CA VAL A 3 -19.64 10.49 3.19
C VAL A 3 -19.62 10.75 1.67
N LYS A 4 -20.74 11.24 1.12
CA LYS A 4 -20.85 11.64 -0.30
C LYS A 4 -19.85 12.75 -0.67
N THR A 5 -19.67 13.73 0.20
CA THR A 5 -18.72 14.82 -0.03
C THR A 5 -17.28 14.29 -0.01
N ALA A 6 -16.97 13.38 0.92
CA ALA A 6 -15.64 12.75 0.97
C ALA A 6 -15.36 11.93 -0.30
N LEU A 7 -16.30 11.13 -0.78
CA LEU A 7 -16.18 10.38 -2.03
C LEU A 7 -15.94 11.28 -3.25
N GLN A 8 -16.63 12.42 -3.32
CA GLN A 8 -16.44 13.39 -4.40
C GLN A 8 -15.05 14.03 -4.34
N VAL A 9 -14.59 14.43 -3.14
CA VAL A 9 -13.25 14.98 -2.93
C VAL A 9 -12.17 13.98 -3.36
N PHE A 10 -12.30 12.72 -2.96
CA PHE A 10 -11.38 11.64 -3.34
C PHE A 10 -11.72 11.00 -4.70
N SER A 11 -12.40 11.71 -5.58
CA SER A 11 -12.70 11.18 -6.91
C SER A 11 -11.45 11.10 -7.79
N PRO A 12 -11.42 10.18 -8.77
CA PRO A 12 -10.34 10.11 -9.75
C PRO A 12 -10.19 11.40 -10.56
N ALA A 13 -11.30 12.10 -10.83
CA ALA A 13 -11.30 13.34 -11.59
C ALA A 13 -10.52 14.47 -10.87
N ILE A 14 -10.75 14.64 -9.57
CA ILE A 14 -10.02 15.65 -8.78
C ILE A 14 -8.56 15.26 -8.62
N THR A 15 -8.29 13.97 -8.40
CA THR A 15 -6.93 13.44 -8.29
C THR A 15 -6.13 13.65 -9.58
N ALA A 16 -6.75 13.42 -10.75
CA ALA A 16 -6.14 13.64 -12.06
C ALA A 16 -5.90 15.13 -12.34
N ALA A 17 -6.84 16.01 -11.98
CA ALA A 17 -6.65 17.44 -12.10
C ALA A 17 -5.46 17.94 -11.26
N LEU A 18 -5.32 17.46 -10.01
CA LEU A 18 -4.18 17.78 -9.16
C LEU A 18 -2.86 17.24 -9.73
N SER A 19 -2.86 16.02 -10.29
CA SER A 19 -1.68 15.48 -10.97
C SER A 19 -1.28 16.35 -12.17
N PHE A 20 -2.26 16.73 -12.99
CA PHE A 20 -2.02 17.61 -14.14
C PHE A 20 -1.44 18.97 -13.70
N MET A 21 -2.03 19.59 -12.68
CA MET A 21 -1.51 20.86 -12.14
C MET A 21 -0.10 20.73 -11.57
N LYS A 22 0.24 19.58 -10.97
CA LYS A 22 1.62 19.27 -10.52
C LYS A 22 2.57 19.18 -11.71
N ASP A 23 2.18 18.48 -12.77
CA ASP A 23 3.01 18.27 -13.96
C ASP A 23 3.17 19.56 -14.78
N GLN A 24 2.22 20.48 -14.70
CA GLN A 24 2.26 21.81 -15.33
C GLN A 24 2.78 22.93 -14.40
N ALA A 25 3.20 22.60 -13.18
CA ALA A 25 3.69 23.57 -12.21
C ALA A 25 4.97 24.23 -12.75
N GLY A 26 4.95 25.56 -12.86
CA GLY A 26 6.07 26.33 -13.42
C GLY A 26 6.03 26.57 -14.93
N HIS A 27 5.09 25.93 -15.66
CA HIS A 27 4.81 26.24 -17.07
C HIS A 27 3.53 27.06 -17.22
N THR A 28 2.40 26.51 -16.76
CA THR A 28 1.07 27.12 -16.89
C THR A 28 0.28 27.18 -15.58
N CYS A 29 0.76 26.50 -14.53
CA CYS A 29 0.10 26.44 -13.22
C CYS A 29 0.99 27.02 -12.11
N ASP A 30 0.35 27.48 -11.01
CA ASP A 30 1.03 28.05 -9.84
C ASP A 30 2.07 27.04 -9.28
N ALA A 31 3.27 27.52 -9.00
CA ALA A 31 4.37 26.72 -8.44
C ALA A 31 3.99 26.04 -7.11
N LYS A 32 2.97 26.56 -6.40
CA LYS A 32 2.39 25.89 -5.21
C LYS A 32 1.91 24.47 -5.48
N PHE A 33 1.55 24.15 -6.72
CA PHE A 33 1.13 22.80 -7.10
C PHE A 33 2.29 21.83 -7.31
N ALA A 34 3.55 22.28 -7.36
CA ALA A 34 4.70 21.37 -7.51
C ALA A 34 4.81 20.36 -6.36
N GLY A 35 4.37 20.75 -5.16
CA GLY A 35 4.43 19.94 -3.94
C GLY A 35 3.26 18.97 -3.73
N VAL A 36 2.26 18.90 -4.62
CA VAL A 36 1.03 18.13 -4.35
C VAL A 36 1.15 16.63 -4.64
N GLY A 37 2.33 16.14 -5.04
CA GLY A 37 2.59 14.72 -5.31
C GLY A 37 2.13 13.77 -4.19
N PRO A 38 2.51 14.01 -2.92
CA PRO A 38 2.03 13.20 -1.80
C PRO A 38 0.51 13.23 -1.63
N THR A 39 -0.12 14.38 -1.88
CA THR A 39 -1.58 14.53 -1.83
C THR A 39 -2.27 13.72 -2.92
N VAL A 40 -1.75 13.75 -4.16
CA VAL A 40 -2.27 12.94 -5.28
C VAL A 40 -2.19 11.44 -4.93
N GLN A 41 -1.07 11.00 -4.36
CA GLN A 41 -0.90 9.60 -3.95
C GLN A 41 -1.88 9.22 -2.83
N PHE A 42 -2.05 10.07 -1.83
CA PHE A 42 -3.00 9.86 -0.74
C PHE A 42 -4.44 9.77 -1.27
N MET A 43 -4.85 10.70 -2.14
CA MET A 43 -6.21 10.71 -2.71
C MET A 43 -6.47 9.47 -3.56
N SER A 44 -5.47 9.02 -4.34
CA SER A 44 -5.57 7.76 -5.10
C SER A 44 -5.76 6.55 -4.18
N ASN A 45 -5.02 6.47 -3.07
CA ASN A 45 -5.15 5.38 -2.11
C ASN A 45 -6.49 5.41 -1.37
N MET A 46 -6.96 6.59 -0.96
CA MET A 46 -8.27 6.74 -0.35
C MET A 46 -9.40 6.34 -1.29
N HIS A 47 -9.33 6.72 -2.56
CA HIS A 47 -10.30 6.30 -3.56
C HIS A 47 -10.37 4.78 -3.67
N LYS A 48 -9.21 4.12 -3.83
CA LYS A 48 -9.13 2.65 -3.88
C LYS A 48 -9.71 2.01 -2.61
N TRP A 49 -9.39 2.56 -1.45
CA TRP A 49 -9.93 2.08 -0.19
C TRP A 49 -11.46 2.22 -0.12
N PHE A 50 -12.01 3.37 -0.54
CA PHE A 50 -13.47 3.54 -0.61
C PHE A 50 -14.13 2.56 -1.58
N VAL A 51 -13.53 2.30 -2.74
CA VAL A 51 -14.05 1.32 -3.71
C VAL A 51 -14.00 -0.10 -3.16
N LEU A 52 -12.92 -0.48 -2.47
CA LEU A 52 -12.80 -1.80 -1.83
C LEU A 52 -13.80 -1.99 -0.69
N MET A 53 -14.05 -0.93 0.10
CA MET A 53 -14.98 -0.96 1.22
C MET A 53 -16.45 -0.80 0.78
N ASP A 54 -16.71 -0.38 -0.45
CA ASP A 54 -18.06 -0.25 -1.01
C ASP A 54 -18.62 -1.62 -1.46
N VAL A 55 -19.00 -2.44 -0.48
CA VAL A 55 -19.64 -3.75 -0.70
C VAL A 55 -21.07 -3.61 -1.25
N SER A 56 -21.64 -2.39 -1.24
CA SER A 56 -22.99 -2.11 -1.80
C SER A 56 -23.07 -2.31 -3.31
N ASN A 57 -21.94 -2.28 -4.02
CA ASN A 57 -21.87 -2.33 -5.50
C ASN A 57 -21.70 -3.76 -6.06
N TRP A 58 -22.23 -4.76 -5.33
CA TRP A 58 -22.13 -6.20 -5.59
C TRP A 58 -22.63 -6.67 -6.97
N HIS A 59 -23.38 -5.83 -7.70
CA HIS A 59 -23.93 -6.17 -9.01
C HIS A 59 -22.92 -5.96 -10.17
N ILE A 60 -21.93 -5.08 -10.02
CA ILE A 60 -21.03 -4.68 -11.13
C ILE A 60 -19.75 -5.53 -11.17
N HIS A 61 -19.34 -6.11 -10.04
CA HIS A 61 -18.08 -6.85 -9.90
C HIS A 61 -18.24 -8.37 -9.76
N GLN A 62 -19.34 -8.94 -10.24
CA GLN A 62 -19.71 -10.35 -10.02
C GLN A 62 -18.66 -11.39 -10.47
N ASN A 63 -17.71 -11.03 -11.34
CA ASN A 63 -16.72 -11.96 -11.90
C ASN A 63 -15.25 -11.66 -11.57
N ASN A 64 -14.94 -10.64 -10.76
CA ASN A 64 -13.56 -10.46 -10.31
C ASN A 64 -13.33 -11.23 -9.00
N PRO A 65 -12.50 -12.29 -8.99
CA PRO A 65 -12.24 -13.10 -7.81
C PRO A 65 -11.59 -12.30 -6.66
N ASP A 66 -11.00 -11.13 -6.93
CA ASP A 66 -10.37 -10.29 -5.90
C ASP A 66 -11.34 -9.33 -5.21
N THR A 67 -12.52 -9.09 -5.80
CA THR A 67 -13.55 -8.17 -5.25
C THR A 67 -14.87 -8.87 -4.96
N LYS A 68 -14.98 -10.17 -5.25
CA LYS A 68 -16.17 -10.98 -4.98
C LYS A 68 -16.33 -11.18 -3.48
N GLU A 69 -17.53 -10.93 -2.96
CA GLU A 69 -17.88 -11.17 -1.55
C GLU A 69 -17.58 -12.62 -1.12
N PHE A 70 -17.27 -12.82 0.17
CA PHE A 70 -17.18 -14.14 0.77
C PHE A 70 -18.60 -14.64 1.05
N SER A 71 -19.19 -15.31 0.06
CA SER A 71 -20.60 -15.72 0.15
C SER A 71 -20.80 -17.04 0.91
N TYR A 72 -19.74 -17.81 1.16
CA TYR A 72 -19.82 -19.15 1.75
C TYR A 72 -18.70 -19.37 2.78
N PRO A 73 -18.97 -20.08 3.89
CA PRO A 73 -17.97 -20.39 4.91
C PRO A 73 -16.85 -21.30 4.39
N ASP A 74 -17.09 -22.07 3.33
CA ASP A 74 -16.10 -22.94 2.70
C ASP A 74 -15.29 -22.26 1.58
N ASP A 75 -15.32 -20.92 1.48
CA ASP A 75 -14.55 -20.20 0.46
C ASP A 75 -13.05 -20.37 0.70
N LEU A 76 -12.34 -20.92 -0.29
CA LEU A 76 -10.89 -21.14 -0.24
C LEU A 76 -10.09 -19.86 0.04
N ARG A 77 -10.60 -18.69 -0.39
CA ARG A 77 -9.98 -17.39 -0.11
C ARG A 77 -10.11 -17.03 1.37
N LEU A 78 -11.24 -17.36 1.99
CA LEU A 78 -11.48 -17.17 3.42
C LEU A 78 -10.59 -18.13 4.24
N HIS A 79 -10.52 -19.40 3.84
CA HIS A 79 -9.62 -20.38 4.44
C HIS A 79 -8.14 -19.94 4.38
N TRP A 80 -7.71 -19.42 3.23
CA TRP A 80 -6.35 -18.87 3.11
C TRP A 80 -6.12 -17.69 4.06
N LEU A 81 -7.09 -16.80 4.21
CA LEU A 81 -6.97 -15.63 5.10
C LEU A 81 -6.96 -16.02 6.59
N GLU A 82 -7.79 -16.98 6.98
CA GLU A 82 -7.96 -17.38 8.38
C GLU A 82 -6.82 -18.25 8.89
N LEU A 83 -6.26 -19.12 8.05
CA LEU A 83 -5.29 -20.13 8.49
C LEU A 83 -3.92 -19.92 7.84
N VAL A 84 -3.86 -19.88 6.51
CA VAL A 84 -2.60 -19.86 5.77
C VAL A 84 -1.87 -18.53 5.91
N PHE A 85 -2.60 -17.41 5.90
CA PHE A 85 -2.01 -16.08 6.01
C PHE A 85 -1.39 -15.85 7.38
N ILE A 86 -2.05 -16.30 8.46
CA ILE A 86 -1.52 -16.17 9.82
C ILE A 86 -0.20 -16.92 9.92
N GLU A 87 -0.19 -18.20 9.53
CA GLU A 87 1.01 -19.04 9.52
C GLU A 87 2.13 -18.43 8.67
N TYR A 88 1.80 -17.91 7.49
CA TYR A 88 2.75 -17.22 6.62
C TYR A 88 3.37 -15.99 7.30
N THR A 89 2.58 -15.16 8.00
CA THR A 89 3.12 -13.98 8.68
C THR A 89 4.01 -14.34 9.87
N GLU A 90 3.71 -15.41 10.59
CA GLU A 90 4.55 -15.92 11.67
C GLU A 90 5.88 -16.44 11.13
N ASN A 91 5.84 -17.24 10.07
CA ASN A 91 7.02 -17.71 9.37
C ASN A 91 7.88 -16.55 8.85
N LEU A 92 7.27 -15.51 8.31
CA LEU A 92 7.99 -14.32 7.85
C LEU A 92 8.70 -13.60 9.00
N LYS A 93 8.04 -13.45 10.16
CA LYS A 93 8.64 -12.85 11.36
C LYS A 93 9.85 -13.64 11.84
N GLU A 94 9.74 -14.96 11.91
CA GLU A 94 10.84 -15.83 12.31
C GLU A 94 12.00 -15.78 11.32
N THR A 95 11.71 -15.77 10.01
CA THR A 95 12.73 -15.63 8.97
C THR A 95 13.51 -14.31 9.08
N ILE A 96 12.82 -13.22 9.42
CA ILE A 96 13.44 -11.91 9.63
C ILE A 96 14.31 -11.91 10.90
N LYS A 97 13.83 -12.50 12.00
CA LYS A 97 14.63 -12.65 13.23
C LYS A 97 15.90 -13.45 12.98
N LEU A 98 15.79 -14.55 12.24
CA LEU A 98 16.90 -15.45 11.92
C LEU A 98 17.94 -14.75 11.02
N ARG A 99 17.50 -13.95 10.03
CA ARG A 99 18.40 -13.09 9.26
C ARG A 99 19.14 -12.05 10.11
N ARG A 100 18.46 -11.43 11.08
CA ARG A 100 19.10 -10.45 11.98
C ARG A 100 20.16 -11.11 12.88
N GLN A 101 19.91 -12.32 13.36
CA GLN A 101 20.88 -13.07 14.18
C GLN A 101 22.09 -13.54 13.37
N LEU A 102 21.90 -13.95 12.10
CA LEU A 102 22.98 -14.29 11.19
C LEU A 102 23.82 -13.06 10.81
N SER A 103 23.19 -11.90 10.62
CA SER A 103 23.90 -10.63 10.40
C SER A 103 24.75 -10.19 11.59
N HIS A 104 24.40 -10.59 12.82
CA HIS A 104 25.14 -10.23 14.03
C HIS A 104 26.27 -11.22 14.37
N LYS A 105 26.32 -12.38 13.72
CA LYS A 105 27.34 -13.43 13.90
C LYS A 105 28.46 -13.38 12.85
N GLY A 106 28.36 -12.46 11.89
CA GLY A 106 29.35 -12.25 10.81
C GLY A 106 30.52 -11.34 11.17
N ASP A 107 30.51 -10.65 12.32
CA ASP A 107 31.62 -9.81 12.76
C ASP A 107 32.57 -10.60 13.69
N LEU A 108 33.55 -11.27 13.09
CA LEU A 108 34.79 -11.70 13.75
C LEU A 108 35.95 -10.78 13.30
N PRO A 109 36.97 -10.59 14.15
CA PRO A 109 37.64 -9.31 14.33
C PRO A 109 38.63 -8.99 13.22
N CYS A 110 38.57 -7.75 12.73
CA CYS A 110 39.63 -7.19 11.91
C CYS A 110 40.90 -7.05 12.78
N SER A 111 41.81 -8.01 12.63
CA SER A 111 43.17 -7.98 13.18
C SER A 111 43.85 -6.68 12.79
N ARG A 112 44.02 -5.79 13.77
CA ARG A 112 44.84 -4.58 13.69
C ARG A 112 46.31 -4.99 13.63
N VAL A 113 46.83 -5.20 12.42
CA VAL A 113 48.28 -5.33 12.21
C VAL A 113 48.85 -3.91 12.14
N HIS A 114 49.50 -3.51 13.23
CA HIS A 114 50.45 -2.41 13.24
C HIS A 114 51.61 -2.74 12.30
N HIS A 115 51.92 -1.88 11.34
CA HIS A 115 53.30 -1.61 10.92
C HIS A 115 53.35 -0.31 10.12
N CYS A 116 53.71 0.78 10.79
CA CYS A 116 54.35 1.92 10.14
C CYS A 116 55.86 1.63 10.13
N LEU A 117 56.46 1.64 8.94
CA LEU A 117 57.86 1.99 8.69
C LEU A 117 57.87 2.88 7.45
#